data_AF-A0A8J5YRC6-F1
#
_entry.id   AF-A0A8J5YRC6-F1
#
_cell.length_a   1.000
_cell.length_b   1.000
_cell.length_c   1.000
_cell.angle_alpha   90.00
_cell.angle_beta   90.00
_cell.angle_gamma   90.00
#
_symmetry.space_group_name_H-M   'P 1'
#
loop_
_entity.id
_entity.type
_entity.pdbx_description
1 polymer ?
#
loop_
_entity_poly.entity_id
_entity_poly.type
_entity_poly.pdbx_seq_one_letter_code
_entity_poly.pdbx_strand_id
1 'polypeptide(L)'
;MVWFHGHFWKVDKVSYRVFSETYSPLEEEAAIQRKEDISEEKWMEILQNLKEEDIEWRAFWMVPDEILYRCGNFDWVPLLGIWGATGYTPLLALRQYKSRQFIPATYGLAQCEFSFKDTHYKKKVRELSDAWKQTRWMKRLAVGSIVTPEYDGWFKKRVNDNVPRPSLENTQPMVEQLRVIPSELEIIKQDFERKSSELGKKIEQLEEEKMHLRLDADVQRSEAEKWKKGKTKAEEDLDSLKTDYKKLRLSMRTAGLGKTSEQWRNEVREEKTKADRWERKFREA
;
A
#
# COMPACT_ATOMS: atom_id res chain seq x y z
N MET A 1 15.07 -24.88 0.27
CA MET A 1 16.21 -24.86 1.22
C MET A 1 15.86 -24.08 2.50
N VAL A 2 15.49 -22.79 2.42
CA VAL A 2 15.05 -21.96 3.59
C VAL A 2 13.97 -22.63 4.45
N TRP A 3 12.93 -23.20 3.82
CA TRP A 3 11.88 -23.91 4.55
C TRP A 3 12.41 -25.12 5.31
N PHE A 4 13.33 -25.90 4.72
CA PHE A 4 13.92 -27.07 5.37
C PHE A 4 14.76 -26.64 6.57
N HIS A 5 15.69 -25.71 6.38
CA HIS A 5 16.57 -25.27 7.46
C HIS A 5 15.77 -24.69 8.64
N GLY A 6 14.74 -23.88 8.38
CA GLY A 6 13.89 -23.30 9.43
C GLY A 6 12.97 -24.27 10.18
N HIS A 7 12.82 -25.52 9.74
CA HIS A 7 12.00 -26.53 10.42
C HIS A 7 12.80 -27.74 10.92
N PHE A 8 13.93 -28.07 10.30
CA PHE A 8 14.74 -29.26 10.62
C PHE A 8 16.02 -28.94 11.38
N TRP A 9 16.58 -27.73 11.24
CA TRP A 9 17.72 -27.33 12.03
C TRP A 9 17.20 -26.65 13.29
N LYS A 10 17.30 -27.31 14.46
CA LYS A 10 17.08 -26.67 15.76
C LYS A 10 18.15 -25.60 15.96
N VAL A 11 17.95 -24.43 15.36
CA VAL A 11 18.79 -23.27 15.65
C VAL A 11 18.44 -22.82 17.07
N ASP A 12 19.39 -22.94 17.98
CA ASP A 12 19.24 -22.49 19.36
C ASP A 12 18.81 -21.02 19.37
N LYS A 13 17.55 -20.77 19.76
CA LYS A 13 16.98 -19.45 20.04
C LYS A 13 17.22 -18.40 18.96
N VAL A 14 16.73 -18.61 17.74
CA VAL A 14 16.42 -17.46 16.89
C VAL A 14 15.15 -16.81 17.45
N SER A 15 15.28 -15.58 17.95
CA SER A 15 14.12 -14.77 18.34
C SER A 15 13.12 -14.73 17.18
N TYR A 16 11.85 -15.08 17.40
CA TYR A 16 10.79 -14.94 16.40
C TYR A 16 10.80 -13.50 15.86
N ARG A 17 11.24 -13.31 14.60
CA ARG A 17 11.33 -12.01 13.94
C ARG A 17 10.39 -11.99 12.75
N VAL A 18 9.53 -10.98 12.72
CA VAL A 18 8.64 -10.73 11.58
C VAL A 18 9.49 -10.18 10.44
N PHE A 19 9.22 -10.62 9.22
CA PHE A 19 9.81 -10.05 8.01
C PHE A 19 9.66 -8.51 8.02
N SER A 20 10.75 -7.80 7.81
CA SER A 20 10.77 -6.33 7.78
C SER A 20 11.78 -5.84 6.75
N GLU A 21 11.78 -4.54 6.45
CA GLU A 21 12.79 -3.91 5.58
C GLU A 21 14.22 -4.15 6.06
N THR A 22 14.41 -4.35 7.36
CA THR A 22 15.72 -4.58 7.99
C THR A 22 16.00 -6.06 8.24
N TYR A 23 15.08 -6.97 7.88
CA TYR A 23 15.19 -8.39 8.19
C TYR A 23 14.52 -9.27 7.13
N SER A 24 15.35 -9.99 6.38
CA SER A 24 14.94 -10.98 5.40
C SER A 24 15.41 -12.39 5.79
N PRO A 25 14.50 -13.34 6.05
CA PRO A 25 14.87 -14.75 6.26
C PRO A 25 15.66 -15.36 5.10
N LEU A 26 15.48 -14.84 3.88
CA LEU A 26 16.23 -15.29 2.71
C LEU A 26 17.70 -14.87 2.76
N GLU A 27 18.00 -13.68 3.28
CA GLU A 27 19.38 -13.19 3.41
C GLU A 27 20.12 -13.91 4.54
N GLU A 28 19.45 -14.13 5.68
CA GLU A 28 19.98 -14.92 6.80
C GLU A 28 20.29 -16.35 6.35
N GLU A 29 19.35 -16.99 5.64
CA GLU A 29 19.56 -18.33 5.11
C GLU A 29 20.67 -18.39 4.06
N ALA A 30 20.76 -17.41 3.15
CA ALA A 30 21.82 -17.35 2.16
C ALA A 30 23.21 -17.22 2.81
N ALA A 31 23.30 -16.58 3.99
CA ALA A 31 24.53 -16.52 4.76
C ALA A 31 24.87 -17.86 5.45
N ILE A 32 23.86 -18.65 5.84
CA ILE A 32 24.02 -19.96 6.49
C ILE A 32 24.38 -21.05 5.47
N GLN A 33 23.66 -21.13 4.35
CA GLN A 33 23.90 -22.12 3.29
C GLN A 33 25.29 -22.03 2.66
N ARG A 34 25.93 -20.85 2.67
CA ARG A 34 27.33 -20.71 2.24
C ARG A 34 28.32 -21.53 3.07
N LYS A 35 27.91 -22.13 4.21
CA LYS A 35 28.79 -22.91 5.09
C LYS A 35 28.68 -24.43 4.94
N GLU A 36 27.64 -24.98 4.31
CA GLU A 36 27.42 -26.44 4.27
C GLU A 36 26.92 -26.92 2.90
N ASP A 37 27.85 -27.35 2.03
CA ASP A 37 27.51 -28.12 0.83
C ASP A 37 27.19 -29.57 1.23
N ILE A 38 25.92 -29.87 1.44
CA ILE A 38 25.41 -31.22 1.76
C ILE A 38 25.01 -31.91 0.45
N SER A 39 25.54 -33.12 0.20
CA SER A 39 25.19 -33.91 -0.99
C SER A 39 23.77 -34.46 -0.93
N GLU A 40 23.19 -34.83 -2.09
CA GLU A 40 21.85 -35.39 -2.19
C GLU A 40 21.69 -36.68 -1.37
N GLU A 41 22.69 -37.56 -1.40
CA GLU A 41 22.69 -38.84 -0.68
C GLU A 41 22.63 -38.59 0.83
N LYS A 42 23.37 -37.59 1.31
CA LYS A 42 23.37 -37.18 2.71
C LYS A 42 22.04 -36.54 3.11
N TRP A 43 21.40 -35.78 2.21
CA TRP A 43 20.03 -35.31 2.42
C TRP A 43 19.02 -36.45 2.53
N MET A 44 19.12 -37.45 1.66
CA MET A 44 18.24 -38.63 1.70
C MET A 44 18.39 -39.40 3.02
N GLU A 45 19.63 -39.58 3.48
CA GLU A 45 19.92 -40.21 4.77
C GLU A 45 19.32 -39.41 5.94
N ILE A 46 19.48 -38.09 5.96
CA ILE A 46 18.88 -37.21 6.98
C ILE A 46 17.37 -37.38 6.97
N LEU A 47 16.72 -37.21 5.80
CA LEU A 47 15.27 -37.22 5.69
C LEU A 47 14.64 -38.56 6.06
N GLN A 48 15.30 -39.67 5.78
CA GLN A 48 14.81 -41.01 6.13
C GLN A 48 14.89 -41.31 7.63
N ASN A 49 15.82 -40.68 8.35
CA ASN A 49 16.05 -40.93 9.77
C ASN A 49 15.41 -39.89 10.70
N LEU A 50 14.76 -38.85 10.16
CA LEU A 50 14.09 -37.81 10.94
C LEU A 50 12.93 -38.38 11.77
N LYS A 51 12.87 -37.99 13.04
CA LYS A 51 11.74 -38.28 13.93
C LYS A 51 10.86 -37.05 14.12
N GLU A 52 9.64 -37.25 14.61
CA GLU A 52 8.70 -36.14 14.87
C GLU A 52 9.27 -35.08 15.84
N GLU A 53 10.09 -35.51 16.80
CA GLU A 53 10.78 -34.66 17.78
C GLU A 53 11.93 -33.81 17.23
N ASP A 54 12.39 -34.14 16.01
CA ASP A 54 13.44 -33.41 15.29
C ASP A 54 12.88 -32.29 14.42
N ILE A 55 11.55 -32.23 14.25
CA ILE A 55 10.88 -31.31 13.34
C ILE A 55 10.17 -30.22 14.15
N GLU A 56 10.64 -28.97 14.05
CA GLU A 56 9.85 -27.83 14.48
C GLU A 56 8.88 -27.44 13.36
N TRP A 57 7.62 -27.85 13.51
CA TRP A 57 6.57 -27.58 12.52
C TRP A 57 6.29 -26.09 12.32
N ARG A 58 6.62 -25.24 13.30
CA ARG A 58 6.41 -23.79 13.23
C ARG A 58 7.67 -23.10 12.74
N ALA A 59 7.61 -22.54 11.54
CA ALA A 59 8.64 -21.62 11.09
C ALA A 59 8.77 -20.41 12.03
N PHE A 60 9.99 -20.02 12.39
CA PHE A 60 10.24 -18.90 13.31
C PHE A 60 9.84 -17.52 12.77
N TRP A 61 9.63 -17.39 11.45
CA TRP A 61 9.07 -16.19 10.82
C TRP A 61 7.53 -16.22 10.72
N MET A 62 6.88 -17.34 11.02
CA MET A 62 5.43 -17.50 10.98
C MET A 62 4.82 -17.14 12.34
N VAL A 63 4.67 -15.82 12.55
CA VAL A 63 4.10 -15.21 13.75
C VAL A 63 2.56 -15.09 13.77
N PRO A 64 1.77 -15.23 12.68
CA PRO A 64 0.38 -14.79 12.74
C PRO A 64 -0.48 -15.63 13.70
N ASP A 65 -1.23 -14.93 14.55
CA ASP A 65 -2.27 -15.47 15.44
C ASP A 65 -3.56 -15.79 14.68
N GLU A 66 -3.60 -15.50 13.38
CA GLU A 66 -4.74 -15.72 12.49
C GLU A 66 -4.31 -16.54 11.28
N ILE A 67 -5.19 -17.44 10.87
CA ILE A 67 -4.97 -18.35 9.75
C ILE A 67 -5.98 -17.98 8.67
N LEU A 68 -5.49 -17.43 7.55
CA LEU A 68 -6.28 -17.35 6.33
C LEU A 68 -6.57 -18.79 5.90
N TYR A 69 -7.82 -19.17 5.67
CA TYR A 69 -8.15 -20.57 5.34
C TYR A 69 -9.14 -20.72 4.17
N ARG A 70 -9.77 -19.62 3.74
CA ARG A 70 -10.78 -19.62 2.67
C ARG A 70 -10.73 -18.30 1.91
N CYS A 71 -10.89 -18.37 0.59
CA CYS A 71 -11.03 -17.21 -0.30
C CYS A 71 -12.32 -17.36 -1.12
N GLY A 72 -13.25 -16.43 -0.99
CA GLY A 72 -14.57 -16.50 -1.63
C GLY A 72 -15.29 -17.81 -1.29
N ASN A 73 -15.61 -18.58 -2.32
CA ASN A 73 -16.27 -19.90 -2.21
C ASN A 73 -15.28 -21.07 -2.15
N PHE A 74 -13.96 -20.82 -2.17
CA PHE A 74 -12.95 -21.87 -2.14
C PHE A 74 -12.56 -22.20 -0.70
N ASP A 75 -12.71 -23.46 -0.28
CA ASP A 75 -12.25 -23.97 1.04
C ASP A 75 -10.72 -24.06 1.17
N TRP A 76 -10.00 -23.34 0.32
CA TRP A 76 -8.56 -23.28 0.18
C TRP A 76 -8.16 -21.89 -0.33
N VAL A 77 -6.88 -21.59 -0.22
CA VAL A 77 -6.27 -20.31 -0.58
C VAL A 77 -5.56 -20.46 -1.93
N PRO A 78 -6.02 -19.79 -3.00
CA PRO A 78 -5.38 -19.85 -4.30
C PRO A 78 -4.03 -19.13 -4.32
N LEU A 79 -2.93 -19.88 -4.46
CA LEU A 79 -1.60 -19.34 -4.67
C LEU A 79 -1.28 -19.30 -6.16
N LEU A 80 -1.03 -18.10 -6.69
CA LEU A 80 -0.59 -17.91 -8.06
C LEU A 80 0.90 -18.19 -8.16
N GLY A 81 1.26 -19.16 -9.00
CA GLY A 81 2.63 -19.47 -9.36
C GLY A 81 2.98 -18.95 -10.76
N ILE A 82 4.20 -19.26 -11.19
CA ILE A 82 4.72 -18.86 -12.50
C ILE A 82 3.97 -19.56 -13.64
N TRP A 83 3.54 -20.80 -13.42
CA TRP A 83 2.96 -21.67 -14.45
C TRP A 83 1.44 -21.82 -14.38
N GLY A 84 0.81 -21.21 -13.38
CA GLY A 84 -0.60 -21.43 -13.09
C GLY A 84 -0.97 -21.02 -11.67
N ALA A 85 -1.97 -21.66 -11.10
CA ALA A 85 -2.29 -21.51 -9.69
C ALA A 85 -2.39 -22.89 -9.03
N THR A 86 -2.09 -22.93 -7.74
CA THR A 86 -2.33 -24.10 -6.88
C THR A 86 -3.11 -23.67 -5.64
N GLY A 87 -3.91 -24.56 -5.08
CA GLY A 87 -4.67 -24.30 -3.87
C GLY A 87 -3.87 -24.74 -2.66
N TYR A 88 -3.48 -23.78 -1.83
CA TYR A 88 -2.95 -24.06 -0.51
C TYR A 88 -4.11 -24.29 0.45
N THR A 89 -4.08 -25.36 1.23
CA THR A 89 -5.11 -25.65 2.24
C THR A 89 -4.49 -25.56 3.63
N PRO A 90 -4.51 -24.38 4.27
CA PRO A 90 -3.85 -24.14 5.56
C PRO A 90 -4.36 -25.08 6.67
N LEU A 91 -5.62 -25.50 6.57
CA LEU A 91 -6.23 -26.44 7.52
C LEU A 91 -5.60 -27.84 7.50
N LEU A 92 -4.90 -28.22 6.42
CA LEU A 92 -4.11 -29.48 6.37
C LEU A 92 -2.78 -29.38 7.13
N ALA A 93 -2.33 -28.17 7.45
CA ALA A 93 -1.02 -27.89 8.01
C ALA A 93 -1.10 -27.05 9.30
N LEU A 94 -2.16 -27.22 10.10
CA LEU A 94 -2.38 -26.47 11.34
C LEU A 94 -1.27 -26.67 12.39
N ARG A 95 -0.52 -27.77 12.29
CA ARG A 95 0.70 -27.97 13.09
C ARG A 95 1.72 -26.83 12.89
N GLN A 96 1.78 -26.24 11.70
CA GLN A 96 2.65 -25.09 11.42
C GLN A 96 2.30 -23.87 12.27
N TYR A 97 1.04 -23.80 12.67
CA TYR A 97 0.52 -22.76 13.52
C TYR A 97 0.43 -23.21 14.99
N LYS A 98 1.13 -24.27 15.42
CA LYS A 98 1.03 -24.86 16.77
C LYS A 98 -0.43 -25.04 17.23
N SER A 99 -1.30 -25.41 16.30
CA SER A 99 -2.74 -25.63 16.54
C SER A 99 -3.10 -27.10 16.43
N ARG A 100 -4.22 -27.49 17.03
CA ARG A 100 -4.76 -28.86 16.95
C ARG A 100 -5.04 -29.24 15.48
N GLN A 101 -4.46 -30.33 15.02
CA GLN A 101 -4.65 -30.85 13.67
C GLN A 101 -5.85 -31.80 13.62
N PHE A 102 -6.82 -31.50 12.76
CA PHE A 102 -8.02 -32.31 12.50
C PHE A 102 -8.18 -32.58 11.00
N ILE A 103 -9.11 -33.45 10.61
CA ILE A 103 -9.41 -33.76 9.20
C ILE A 103 -10.16 -32.56 8.58
N PRO A 104 -9.58 -31.79 7.65
CA PRO A 104 -10.29 -30.68 7.04
C PRO A 104 -11.19 -31.15 5.91
N ALA A 105 -12.12 -30.29 5.49
CA ALA A 105 -12.88 -30.50 4.27
C ALA A 105 -11.92 -30.45 3.06
N THR A 106 -11.89 -31.52 2.27
CA THR A 106 -11.05 -31.60 1.05
C THR A 106 -11.87 -31.44 -0.23
N TYR A 107 -13.09 -30.91 -0.13
CA TYR A 107 -13.94 -30.71 -1.30
C TYR A 107 -13.30 -29.69 -2.25
N GLY A 108 -13.26 -30.01 -3.54
CA GLY A 108 -12.66 -29.14 -4.55
C GLY A 108 -11.12 -29.10 -4.53
N LEU A 109 -10.43 -29.92 -3.73
CA LEU A 109 -8.95 -29.95 -3.76
C LEU A 109 -8.40 -30.33 -5.14
N ALA A 110 -9.06 -31.27 -5.83
CA ALA A 110 -8.67 -31.67 -7.19
C ALA A 110 -8.86 -30.55 -8.24
N GLN A 111 -9.60 -29.49 -7.90
CA GLN A 111 -9.87 -28.33 -8.77
C GLN A 111 -9.01 -27.12 -8.39
N CYS A 112 -8.13 -27.27 -7.39
CA CYS A 112 -7.23 -26.24 -6.88
C CYS A 112 -6.15 -25.81 -7.88
N GLU A 113 -5.82 -26.70 -8.81
CA GLU A 113 -4.72 -26.51 -9.73
C GLU A 113 -5.22 -26.21 -11.14
N PHE A 114 -4.57 -25.26 -11.80
CA PHE A 114 -4.72 -25.03 -13.22
C PHE A 114 -3.46 -24.42 -13.81
N SER A 115 -3.23 -24.63 -15.09
CA SER A 115 -2.10 -24.04 -15.81
C SER A 115 -2.52 -22.82 -16.59
N PHE A 116 -1.61 -21.85 -16.77
CA PHE A 116 -1.82 -20.76 -17.72
C PHE A 116 -1.88 -21.24 -19.19
N LYS A 117 -1.46 -22.47 -19.47
CA LYS A 117 -1.64 -23.10 -20.80
C LYS A 117 -3.10 -23.54 -21.05
N ASP A 118 -3.95 -23.59 -20.02
CA ASP A 118 -5.35 -24.01 -20.15
C ASP A 118 -6.17 -22.98 -20.93
N THR A 119 -7.06 -23.44 -21.82
CA THR A 119 -7.89 -22.59 -22.70
C THR A 119 -8.74 -21.53 -21.97
N HIS A 120 -9.01 -21.74 -20.68
CA HIS A 120 -9.90 -20.93 -19.85
C HIS A 120 -9.17 -20.24 -18.69
N TYR A 121 -7.83 -20.16 -18.71
CA TYR A 121 -7.04 -19.61 -17.60
C TYR A 121 -7.43 -18.16 -17.25
N LYS A 122 -7.74 -17.30 -18.23
CA LYS A 122 -8.14 -15.90 -17.97
C LYS A 122 -9.44 -15.79 -17.17
N LYS A 123 -10.36 -16.74 -17.35
CA LYS A 123 -11.59 -16.82 -16.55
C LYS A 123 -11.25 -17.24 -15.12
N LYS A 124 -10.44 -18.30 -14.96
CA LYS A 124 -9.98 -18.77 -13.64
C LYS A 124 -9.21 -17.68 -12.88
N VAL A 125 -8.31 -16.95 -13.53
CA VAL A 125 -7.56 -15.84 -12.89
C VAL A 125 -8.50 -14.74 -12.39
N ARG A 126 -9.55 -14.39 -13.14
CA ARG A 126 -10.57 -13.44 -12.67
C ARG A 126 -11.34 -13.96 -11.46
N GLU A 127 -11.79 -15.22 -11.51
CA GLU A 127 -12.47 -15.88 -10.40
C GLU A 127 -11.60 -15.90 -9.14
N LEU A 128 -10.31 -16.23 -9.28
CA LEU A 128 -9.36 -16.17 -8.17
C LEU A 128 -9.21 -14.73 -7.66
N SER A 129 -9.03 -13.75 -8.54
CA SER A 129 -8.91 -12.34 -8.15
C SER A 129 -10.14 -11.84 -7.41
N ASP A 130 -11.35 -12.27 -7.79
CA ASP A 130 -12.59 -11.93 -7.11
C ASP A 130 -12.70 -12.65 -5.76
N ALA A 131 -12.28 -13.92 -5.68
CA ALA A 131 -12.24 -14.67 -4.43
C ALA A 131 -11.28 -14.05 -3.40
N TRP A 132 -10.14 -13.51 -3.85
CA TRP A 132 -9.19 -12.78 -3.01
C TRP A 132 -9.77 -11.50 -2.39
N LYS A 133 -10.86 -10.94 -2.93
CA LYS A 133 -11.59 -9.81 -2.30
C LYS A 133 -12.39 -10.25 -1.07
N GLN A 134 -12.62 -11.56 -0.90
CA GLN A 134 -13.44 -12.13 0.16
C GLN A 134 -12.63 -13.16 0.95
N THR A 135 -11.65 -12.70 1.71
CA THR A 135 -10.83 -13.59 2.55
C THR A 135 -11.53 -13.91 3.87
N ARG A 136 -11.37 -15.15 4.36
CA ARG A 136 -11.80 -15.54 5.71
C ARG A 136 -10.63 -16.01 6.54
N TRP A 137 -10.57 -15.45 7.74
CA TRP A 137 -9.53 -15.68 8.73
C TRP A 137 -10.14 -16.36 9.94
N MET A 138 -9.39 -17.26 10.55
CA MET A 138 -9.75 -17.85 11.83
C MET A 138 -8.67 -17.56 12.86
N LYS A 139 -9.08 -17.30 14.11
CA LYS A 139 -8.14 -17.17 15.21
C LYS A 139 -7.50 -18.53 15.50
N ARG A 140 -6.19 -18.51 15.70
CA ARG A 140 -5.42 -19.66 16.18
C ARG A 140 -5.91 -20.05 17.58
N LEU A 141 -6.19 -21.34 17.78
CA LEU A 141 -6.39 -21.89 19.11
C LEU A 141 -5.05 -22.41 19.63
N ALA A 142 -4.50 -21.76 20.65
CA ALA A 142 -3.26 -22.15 21.31
C ALA A 142 -3.47 -23.37 22.21
N VAL A 143 -3.79 -24.50 21.59
CA VAL A 143 -3.70 -25.82 22.20
C VAL A 143 -2.39 -26.38 21.69
N GLY A 144 -1.46 -26.77 22.58
CA GLY A 144 -0.18 -27.37 22.18
C GLY A 144 -0.39 -28.38 21.04
N SER A 145 0.56 -28.46 20.08
CA SER A 145 0.40 -29.23 18.84
C SER A 145 -0.05 -30.67 19.11
N ILE A 146 -1.35 -30.92 19.01
CA ILE A 146 -1.99 -32.22 19.20
C ILE A 146 -2.59 -32.65 17.87
N VAL A 147 -2.27 -33.87 17.51
CA VAL A 147 -2.76 -34.55 16.32
C VAL A 147 -3.86 -35.46 16.78
N THR A 148 -5.05 -35.35 16.20
CA THR A 148 -6.09 -36.29 16.60
C THR A 148 -5.82 -37.67 15.99
N PRO A 149 -6.12 -38.77 16.70
CA PRO A 149 -5.95 -40.13 16.16
C PRO A 149 -6.69 -40.34 14.83
N GLU A 150 -7.83 -39.66 14.64
CA GLU A 150 -8.60 -39.71 13.40
C GLU A 150 -7.82 -39.08 12.24
N TYR A 151 -7.15 -37.95 12.49
CA TYR A 151 -6.29 -37.32 11.48
C TYR A 151 -5.13 -38.22 11.08
N ASP A 152 -4.47 -38.87 12.05
CA ASP A 152 -3.37 -39.81 11.78
C ASP A 152 -3.85 -41.00 10.94
N GLY A 153 -4.98 -41.61 11.32
CA GLY A 153 -5.58 -42.70 10.55
C GLY A 153 -6.03 -42.28 9.15
N TRP A 154 -6.56 -41.07 9.00
CA TRP A 154 -6.93 -40.50 7.71
C TRP A 154 -5.72 -40.18 6.83
N PHE A 155 -4.65 -39.64 7.41
CA PHE A 155 -3.41 -39.31 6.70
C PHE A 155 -2.70 -40.58 6.20
N LYS A 156 -2.54 -41.60 7.06
CA LYS A 156 -1.92 -42.89 6.70
C LYS A 156 -2.60 -43.57 5.51
N LYS A 157 -3.94 -43.47 5.40
CA LYS A 157 -4.68 -44.00 4.25
C LYS A 157 -4.27 -43.31 2.94
N ARG A 158 -4.07 -41.99 2.93
CA ARG A 158 -3.67 -41.23 1.73
C ARG A 158 -2.21 -41.39 1.33
N VAL A 159 -1.32 -41.65 2.29
CA VAL A 159 0.11 -41.90 2.03
C VAL A 159 0.27 -43.13 1.14
N ASN A 160 -0.52 -44.18 1.37
CA ASN A 160 -0.47 -45.40 0.55
C ASN A 160 -0.90 -45.20 -0.91
N ASP A 161 -1.65 -44.14 -1.21
CA ASP A 161 -2.09 -43.81 -2.58
C ASP A 161 -1.08 -42.94 -3.34
N ASN A 162 -0.14 -42.27 -2.63
CA ASN A 162 0.73 -41.24 -3.21
C ASN A 162 2.24 -41.45 -3.00
N VAL A 163 2.67 -42.53 -2.33
CA VAL A 163 4.09 -42.89 -2.25
C VAL A 163 4.44 -43.72 -3.48
N PRO A 164 5.24 -43.20 -4.43
CA PRO A 164 5.84 -44.06 -5.44
C PRO A 164 6.73 -45.05 -4.69
N ARG A 165 6.43 -46.35 -4.81
CA ARG A 165 7.38 -47.40 -4.45
C ARG A 165 8.69 -47.09 -5.20
N PRO A 166 9.87 -47.09 -4.57
CA PRO A 166 11.11 -46.85 -5.30
C PRO A 166 11.21 -47.95 -6.37
N SER A 167 10.98 -47.60 -7.64
CA SER A 167 11.25 -48.52 -8.73
C SER A 167 12.77 -48.59 -8.83
N LEU A 168 13.31 -49.78 -8.55
CA LEU A 168 14.73 -50.08 -8.73
C LEU A 168 15.16 -50.01 -10.22
N GLU A 169 14.22 -49.75 -11.14
CA GLU A 169 14.42 -49.82 -12.60
C GLU A 169 14.54 -48.46 -13.31
N ASN A 170 14.31 -47.33 -12.64
CA ASN A 170 14.49 -46.02 -13.28
C ASN A 170 15.77 -45.35 -12.78
N THR A 171 16.90 -45.88 -13.23
CA THR A 171 18.22 -45.23 -13.12
C THR A 171 18.31 -44.07 -14.13
N GLN A 172 17.40 -43.10 -14.04
CA GLN A 172 17.69 -41.74 -14.47
C GLN A 172 17.71 -40.89 -13.20
N PRO A 173 18.85 -40.28 -12.84
CA PRO A 173 18.88 -39.35 -11.71
C PRO A 173 17.82 -38.27 -11.93
N MET A 174 17.16 -37.80 -10.86
CA MET A 174 16.17 -36.72 -10.93
C MET A 174 16.69 -35.47 -11.67
N VAL A 175 18.02 -35.33 -11.75
CA VAL A 175 18.78 -34.41 -12.59
C VAL A 175 18.37 -34.45 -14.07
N GLU A 176 18.06 -35.61 -14.67
CA GLU A 176 17.64 -35.69 -16.08
C GLU A 176 16.18 -35.27 -16.32
N GLN A 177 15.30 -35.44 -15.32
CA GLN A 177 13.94 -34.92 -15.36
C GLN A 177 13.88 -33.41 -15.06
N LEU A 178 14.85 -32.87 -14.32
CA LEU A 178 15.01 -31.43 -14.04
C LEU A 178 15.96 -30.70 -15.02
N ARG A 179 16.75 -31.42 -15.83
CA ARG A 179 17.66 -30.84 -16.85
C ARG A 179 16.94 -30.27 -18.06
N VAL A 180 15.66 -30.55 -18.21
CA VAL A 180 14.77 -29.93 -19.18
C VAL A 180 13.68 -29.26 -18.32
N ILE A 181 13.72 -27.97 -17.96
CA ILE A 181 13.88 -26.79 -18.81
C ILE A 181 14.51 -25.62 -17.99
N PRO A 182 15.85 -25.47 -17.97
CA PRO A 182 16.51 -24.26 -17.47
C PRO A 182 16.20 -23.01 -18.31
N SER A 183 16.00 -23.15 -19.62
CA SER A 183 15.85 -22.02 -20.55
C SER A 183 14.55 -21.23 -20.38
N GLU A 184 13.39 -21.88 -20.29
CA GLU A 184 12.11 -21.17 -20.10
C GLU A 184 12.00 -20.48 -18.74
N LEU A 185 12.48 -21.11 -17.66
CA LEU A 185 12.50 -20.49 -16.33
C LEU A 185 13.46 -19.29 -16.27
N GLU A 186 14.62 -19.41 -16.93
CA GLU A 186 15.59 -18.32 -17.01
C GLU A 186 15.08 -17.16 -17.87
N ILE A 187 14.38 -17.45 -18.97
CA ILE A 187 13.65 -16.45 -19.77
C ILE A 187 12.59 -15.73 -18.93
N ILE A 188 11.76 -16.48 -18.18
CA ILE A 188 10.71 -15.90 -17.36
C ILE A 188 11.29 -15.06 -16.21
N LYS A 189 12.37 -15.53 -15.59
CA LYS A 189 13.07 -14.77 -14.55
C LYS A 189 13.62 -13.46 -15.10
N GLN A 190 14.27 -13.48 -16.26
CA GLN A 190 14.77 -12.28 -16.94
C GLN A 190 13.64 -11.32 -17.32
N ASP A 191 12.51 -11.82 -17.82
CA ASP A 191 11.34 -11.01 -18.14
C ASP A 191 10.71 -10.38 -16.88
N PHE A 192 10.70 -11.11 -15.76
CA PHE A 192 10.25 -10.60 -14.47
C PHE A 192 11.19 -9.50 -13.94
N GLU A 193 12.50 -9.73 -13.97
CA GLU A 193 13.52 -8.73 -13.58
C GLU A 193 13.44 -7.47 -14.44
N ARG A 194 13.22 -7.62 -15.76
CA ARG A 194 13.02 -6.50 -16.68
C ARG A 194 11.78 -5.69 -16.31
N LYS A 195 10.63 -6.34 -16.13
CA LYS A 195 9.38 -5.66 -15.74
C LYS A 195 9.48 -5.01 -14.37
N SER A 196 10.14 -5.66 -13.41
CA SER A 196 10.38 -5.10 -12.08
C SER A 196 11.23 -3.83 -12.17
N SER A 197 12.29 -3.84 -13.00
CA SER A 197 13.12 -2.66 -13.25
C SER A 197 12.37 -1.53 -13.95
N GLU A 198 11.53 -1.84 -14.94
CA GLU A 198 10.68 -0.85 -15.62
C GLU A 198 9.67 -0.20 -14.65
N LEU A 199 9.07 -1.00 -13.77
CA LEU A 199 8.18 -0.50 -12.73
C LEU A 199 8.93 0.37 -11.72
N GLY A 200 10.14 -0.04 -11.32
CA GLY A 200 11.01 0.77 -10.45
C GLY A 200 11.28 2.16 -11.04
N LYS A 201 11.66 2.24 -12.32
CA LYS A 201 11.86 3.52 -13.02
C LYS A 201 10.60 4.38 -13.10
N LYS A 202 9.43 3.78 -13.31
CA LYS A 202 8.15 4.50 -13.29
C LYS A 202 7.81 5.05 -11.91
N ILE A 203 8.11 4.31 -10.85
CA ILE A 203 7.90 4.77 -9.48
C ILE A 203 8.80 5.99 -9.21
N GLU A 204 10.09 5.91 -9.54
CA GLU A 204 11.03 7.02 -9.38
C GLU A 204 10.59 8.27 -10.15
N GLN A 205 10.18 8.13 -11.42
CA GLN A 205 9.64 9.24 -12.21
C GLN A 205 8.39 9.87 -11.56
N LEU A 206 7.45 9.04 -11.09
CA LEU A 206 6.24 9.54 -10.42
C LEU A 206 6.55 10.25 -9.10
N GLU A 207 7.60 9.82 -8.39
CA GLU A 207 8.07 10.48 -7.17
C GLU A 207 8.70 11.85 -7.46
N GLU A 208 9.48 11.97 -8.55
CA GLU A 208 10.00 13.25 -9.03
C GLU A 208 8.88 14.21 -9.48
N GLU A 209 7.94 13.74 -10.29
CA GLU A 209 6.79 14.54 -10.74
C GLU A 209 5.96 15.04 -9.53
N LYS A 210 5.76 14.17 -8.53
CA LYS A 210 5.09 14.54 -7.28
C LYS A 210 5.86 15.59 -6.49
N MET A 211 7.20 15.55 -6.49
CA MET A 211 8.02 16.56 -5.83
C MET A 211 7.88 17.92 -6.52
N HIS A 212 7.94 17.96 -7.85
CA HIS A 212 7.75 19.18 -8.64
C HIS A 212 6.38 19.81 -8.40
N LEU A 213 5.30 19.01 -8.45
CA LEU A 213 3.95 19.50 -8.19
C LEU A 213 3.77 20.06 -6.77
N ARG A 214 4.48 19.50 -5.78
CA ARG A 214 4.48 20.05 -4.41
C ARG A 214 5.15 21.42 -4.35
N LEU A 215 6.30 21.59 -5.02
CA LEU A 215 6.98 22.88 -5.08
C LEU A 215 6.11 23.94 -5.76
N ASP A 216 5.48 23.60 -6.89
CA ASP A 216 4.58 24.51 -7.60
C ASP A 216 3.38 24.92 -6.74
N ALA A 217 2.79 23.96 -5.99
CA ALA A 217 1.70 24.25 -5.07
C ALA A 217 2.12 25.21 -3.94
N ASP A 218 3.35 25.06 -3.42
CA ASP A 218 3.87 25.96 -2.39
C ASP A 218 4.18 27.37 -2.95
N VAL A 219 4.68 27.46 -4.18
CA VAL A 219 4.86 28.75 -4.89
C VAL A 219 3.51 29.45 -5.04
N GLN A 220 2.49 28.76 -5.59
CA GLN A 220 1.15 29.32 -5.76
C GLN A 220 0.53 29.74 -4.42
N ARG A 221 0.74 28.96 -3.35
CA ARG A 221 0.29 29.33 -2.00
C ARG A 221 0.94 30.63 -1.54
N SER A 222 2.25 30.79 -1.73
CA SER A 222 2.97 32.01 -1.35
C SER A 222 2.52 33.24 -2.14
N GLU A 223 2.21 33.09 -3.43
CA GLU A 223 1.68 34.16 -4.27
C GLU A 223 0.27 34.57 -3.83
N ALA A 224 -0.60 33.59 -3.55
CA ALA A 224 -1.94 33.84 -3.05
C ALA A 224 -1.92 34.61 -1.70
N GLU A 225 -0.99 34.29 -0.81
CA GLU A 225 -0.79 35.05 0.43
C GLU A 225 -0.35 36.49 0.20
N LYS A 226 0.57 36.73 -0.75
CA LYS A 226 0.99 38.09 -1.14
C LYS A 226 -0.19 38.90 -1.69
N TRP A 227 -0.97 38.31 -2.60
CA TRP A 227 -2.18 38.94 -3.13
C TRP A 227 -3.19 39.26 -2.04
N LYS A 228 -3.38 38.36 -1.07
CA LYS A 228 -4.27 38.59 0.07
C LYS A 228 -3.81 39.78 0.91
N LYS A 229 -2.51 39.88 1.23
CA LYS A 229 -1.93 41.01 1.97
C LYS A 229 -2.03 42.33 1.21
N GLY A 230 -1.78 42.30 -0.10
CA GLY A 230 -1.94 43.47 -0.97
C GLY A 230 -3.39 43.98 -1.00
N LYS A 231 -4.35 43.04 -1.08
CA LYS A 231 -5.78 43.35 -1.05
C LYS A 231 -6.21 44.00 0.27
N THR A 232 -5.80 43.44 1.42
CA THR A 232 -6.16 44.02 2.73
C THR A 232 -5.60 45.44 2.89
N LYS A 233 -4.36 45.67 2.43
CA LYS A 233 -3.76 47.02 2.46
C LYS A 233 -4.53 48.01 1.56
N ALA A 234 -4.89 47.60 0.35
CA ALA A 234 -5.65 48.45 -0.57
C ALA A 234 -7.06 48.78 -0.02
N GLU A 235 -7.69 47.84 0.69
CA GLU A 235 -8.96 48.06 1.39
C GLU A 235 -8.81 49.08 2.53
N GLU A 236 -7.77 48.97 3.36
CA GLU A 236 -7.44 49.94 4.41
C GLU A 236 -7.17 51.35 3.84
N ASP A 237 -6.37 51.44 2.78
CA ASP A 237 -6.05 52.70 2.10
C ASP A 237 -7.32 53.36 1.52
N LEU A 238 -8.23 52.56 0.94
CA LEU A 238 -9.51 53.03 0.42
C LEU A 238 -10.42 53.59 1.52
N ASP A 239 -10.50 52.90 2.67
CA ASP A 239 -11.29 53.37 3.81
C ASP A 239 -10.71 54.65 4.44
N SER A 240 -9.37 54.79 4.49
CA SER A 240 -8.72 56.04 4.89
C SER A 240 -9.06 57.17 3.93
N LEU A 241 -8.90 56.96 2.63
CA LEU A 241 -9.20 57.97 1.61
C LEU A 241 -10.67 58.40 1.67
N LYS A 242 -11.58 57.45 1.87
CA LYS A 242 -13.02 57.72 2.04
C LYS A 242 -13.29 58.58 3.28
N THR A 243 -12.53 58.38 4.34
CA THR A 243 -12.60 59.18 5.58
C THR A 243 -12.08 60.59 5.34
N ASP A 244 -10.94 60.75 4.67
CA ASP A 244 -10.35 62.06 4.38
C ASP A 244 -11.21 62.86 3.40
N TYR A 245 -11.78 62.21 2.39
CA TYR A 245 -12.74 62.85 1.48
C TYR A 245 -13.96 63.38 2.22
N LYS A 246 -14.52 62.62 3.17
CA LYS A 246 -15.64 63.09 4.02
C LYS A 246 -15.24 64.31 4.84
N LYS A 247 -14.05 64.31 5.45
CA LYS A 247 -13.52 65.46 6.20
C LYS A 247 -13.36 66.69 5.31
N LEU A 248 -12.68 66.54 4.16
CA LEU A 248 -12.48 67.63 3.20
C LEU A 248 -13.82 68.22 2.74
N ARG A 249 -14.80 67.38 2.41
CA ARG A 249 -16.14 67.81 2.02
C ARG A 249 -16.84 68.61 3.12
N LEU A 250 -16.71 68.19 4.38
CA LEU A 250 -17.23 68.93 5.53
C LEU A 250 -16.51 70.28 5.69
N SER A 251 -15.17 70.31 5.61
CA SER A 251 -14.37 71.54 5.68
C SER A 251 -14.71 72.53 4.57
N MET A 252 -14.88 72.08 3.32
CA MET A 252 -15.32 72.92 2.20
C MET A 252 -16.71 73.52 2.42
N ARG A 253 -17.61 72.76 3.08
CA ARG A 253 -18.94 73.24 3.44
C ARG A 253 -18.86 74.33 4.51
N THR A 254 -18.03 74.13 5.54
CA THR A 254 -17.84 75.09 6.64
C THR A 254 -17.14 76.37 6.18
N ALA A 255 -16.15 76.26 5.28
CA ALA A 255 -15.43 77.42 4.72
C ALA A 255 -16.21 78.18 3.64
N GLY A 256 -17.44 77.78 3.31
CA GLY A 256 -18.28 78.45 2.30
C GLY A 256 -17.87 78.21 0.85
N LEU A 257 -16.83 77.40 0.60
CA LEU A 257 -16.30 77.03 -0.72
C LEU A 257 -17.20 76.05 -1.49
N GLY A 258 -18.27 75.55 -0.86
CA GLY A 258 -19.28 74.67 -1.49
C GLY A 258 -20.41 75.41 -2.23
N LYS A 259 -20.42 76.74 -2.25
CA LYS A 259 -21.45 77.52 -2.96
C LYS A 259 -21.21 77.46 -4.47
N THR A 260 -22.27 77.22 -5.24
CA THR A 260 -22.18 77.28 -6.70
C THR A 260 -21.99 78.73 -7.16
N SER A 261 -21.39 78.93 -8.34
CA SER A 261 -21.15 80.27 -8.91
C SER A 261 -22.42 81.13 -8.96
N GLU A 262 -23.58 80.50 -9.09
CA GLU A 262 -24.89 81.15 -9.10
C GLU A 262 -25.32 81.64 -7.71
N GLN A 263 -25.04 80.88 -6.66
CA GLN A 263 -25.27 81.29 -5.28
C GLN A 263 -24.38 82.48 -4.90
N TRP A 264 -23.10 82.48 -5.32
CA TRP A 264 -22.21 83.63 -5.16
C TRP A 264 -22.72 84.88 -5.89
N ARG A 265 -23.21 84.73 -7.12
CA ARG A 265 -23.79 85.85 -7.89
C ARG A 265 -25.02 86.45 -7.24
N ASN A 266 -25.86 85.64 -6.59
CA ASN A 266 -27.05 86.13 -5.90
C ASN A 266 -26.71 86.86 -4.60
N GLU A 267 -25.77 86.34 -3.80
CA GLU A 267 -25.28 87.03 -2.59
C GLU A 267 -24.64 88.38 -2.91
N VAL A 268 -23.80 88.45 -3.94
CA VAL A 268 -23.21 89.74 -4.39
C VAL A 268 -24.29 90.72 -4.84
N ARG A 269 -25.39 90.23 -5.44
CA ARG A 269 -26.51 91.06 -5.87
C ARG A 269 -27.32 91.58 -4.66
N GLU A 270 -27.57 90.73 -3.68
CA GLU A 270 -28.20 91.13 -2.41
C GLU A 270 -27.34 92.16 -1.67
N GLU A 271 -26.04 91.93 -1.52
CA GLU A 271 -25.14 92.89 -0.87
C GLU A 271 -25.04 94.23 -1.64
N LYS A 272 -25.01 94.21 -2.98
CA LYS A 272 -25.13 95.44 -3.78
C LYS A 272 -26.43 96.18 -3.49
N THR A 273 -27.57 95.49 -3.48
CA THR A 273 -28.86 96.16 -3.18
C THR A 273 -28.94 96.67 -1.74
N LYS A 274 -28.24 96.05 -0.78
CA LYS A 274 -28.09 96.59 0.59
C LYS A 274 -27.20 97.82 0.62
N ALA A 275 -26.05 97.79 -0.06
CA ALA A 275 -25.15 98.93 -0.18
C ALA A 275 -25.86 100.13 -0.83
N ASP A 276 -26.57 99.93 -1.94
CA ASP A 276 -27.37 100.97 -2.60
C ASP A 276 -28.45 101.54 -1.67
N ARG A 277 -29.03 100.69 -0.80
CA ARG A 277 -30.04 101.11 0.20
C ARG A 277 -29.40 101.94 1.31
N TRP A 278 -28.21 101.58 1.77
CA TRP A 278 -27.43 102.38 2.73
C TRP A 278 -26.98 103.71 2.13
N GLU A 279 -26.52 103.71 0.88
CA GLU A 279 -26.10 104.91 0.18
C GLU A 279 -27.26 105.89 -0.02
N ARG A 280 -28.46 105.37 -0.32
CA ARG A 280 -29.69 106.18 -0.39
C ARG A 280 -30.06 106.77 0.98
N LYS A 281 -30.01 105.97 2.04
CA LYS A 281 -30.21 106.44 3.43
C LYS A 281 -29.18 107.49 3.85
N PHE A 282 -27.95 107.41 3.36
CA PHE A 282 -26.88 108.35 3.66
C PHE A 282 -27.01 109.67 2.89
N ARG A 283 -27.64 109.65 1.69
CA ARG A 283 -27.96 110.86 0.92
C ARG A 283 -29.24 111.57 1.39
N GLU A 284 -30.07 110.87 2.16
CA GLU A 284 -31.31 111.40 2.76
C GLU A 284 -31.12 111.87 4.21
N ALA A 285 -29.90 111.81 4.76
CA ALA A 285 -29.50 112.35 6.07
C ALA A 285 -28.71 113.66 5.89
#